data_AF-A0A0A9X1U1-F1
#
_entry.id   AF-A0A0A9X1U1-F1
#
_cell.length_a   1.000
_cell.length_b   1.000
_cell.length_c   1.000
_cell.angle_alpha   90.00
_cell.angle_beta   90.00
_cell.angle_gamma   90.00
#
_symmetry.space_group_name_H-M   'P 1'
#
loop_
_entity.id
_entity.type
_entity.pdbx_description
1 polymer ?
#
loop_
_entity_poly.entity_id
_entity_poly.type
_entity_poly.pdbx_seq_one_letter_code
_entity_poly.pdbx_strand_id
1 'polypeptide(L)'
;MAVDQELLAYSLLLACTCVWNFVSKAVKDKIWTTIGHFLFLATGGLGAALAITGNSDTRNIYNYAFFGSQTAGVDFLMIDICIMCGVDSEMALLNLVPPLIDIVMKNFVDSNWQLVTPATHVVSLGLMCFFGFRDEKYVLIVAAVGFLLAIAHLWKKNDDISITHVFNAVGLIFAGLFLRGKDLRD
;
A
#
# COMPACT_ATOMS: atom_id res chain seq x y z
N MET A 1 30.16 8.80 0.99
CA MET A 1 29.09 7.93 0.47
C MET A 1 28.02 8.86 -0.11
N ALA A 2 27.67 8.72 -1.38
CA ALA A 2 26.70 9.63 -2.02
C ALA A 2 25.29 9.24 -1.59
N VAL A 3 24.48 10.22 -1.20
CA VAL A 3 23.07 10.01 -0.85
C VAL A 3 22.30 9.75 -2.14
N ASP A 4 21.50 8.68 -2.16
CA ASP A 4 20.55 8.41 -3.24
C ASP A 4 19.36 9.38 -3.10
N GLN A 5 19.41 10.48 -3.86
CA GLN A 5 18.43 11.57 -3.73
C GLN A 5 17.03 11.15 -4.19
N GLU A 6 16.93 10.27 -5.18
CA GLU A 6 15.66 9.83 -5.74
C GLU A 6 14.94 8.90 -4.77
N LEU A 7 15.65 7.86 -4.30
CA LEU A 7 15.12 6.96 -3.28
C LEU A 7 14.74 7.72 -2.01
N LEU A 8 15.56 8.69 -1.58
CA LEU A 8 15.26 9.52 -0.41
C LEU A 8 13.96 10.31 -0.60
N ALA A 9 13.82 11.05 -1.70
CA ALA A 9 12.66 11.90 -1.96
C ALA A 9 11.37 11.08 -2.01
N TYR A 10 11.36 9.95 -2.73
CA TYR A 10 10.16 9.15 -2.90
C TYR A 10 9.79 8.36 -1.64
N SER A 11 10.78 7.89 -0.88
CA SER A 11 10.54 7.22 0.41
C SER A 11 10.01 8.20 1.47
N LEU A 12 10.54 9.43 1.49
CA LEU A 12 10.02 10.50 2.34
C LEU A 12 8.59 10.89 1.95
N LEU A 13 8.27 10.97 0.66
CA LEU A 13 6.90 11.22 0.20
C LEU A 13 5.93 10.16 0.76
N LEU A 14 6.27 8.88 0.63
CA LEU A 14 5.45 7.79 1.17
C LEU A 14 5.29 7.87 2.69
N ALA A 15 6.40 8.09 3.41
CA ALA A 15 6.38 8.21 4.87
C ALA A 15 5.53 9.42 5.33
N CYS A 16 5.73 10.58 4.73
CA CYS A 16 4.98 11.80 5.03
C CYS A 16 3.50 11.65 4.74
N THR A 17 3.12 10.98 3.65
CA THR A 17 1.71 10.65 3.35
C THR A 17 1.09 9.81 4.46
N CYS A 18 1.81 8.78 4.94
CA CYS A 18 1.32 7.95 6.04
C CYS A 18 1.15 8.78 7.33
N VAL A 19 2.16 9.58 7.69
CA VAL A 19 2.10 10.49 8.86
C VAL A 19 0.93 11.47 8.73
N TRP A 20 0.70 12.03 7.55
CA TRP A 20 -0.44 12.91 7.31
C TRP A 20 -1.78 12.21 7.52
N ASN A 21 -1.94 10.97 7.07
CA ASN A 21 -3.16 10.18 7.31
C ASN A 21 -3.36 9.84 8.80
N PHE A 22 -2.28 9.63 9.57
CA PHE A 22 -2.35 9.51 11.03
C PHE A 22 -2.80 10.83 11.69
N VAL A 23 -2.11 11.93 11.40
CA VAL A 23 -2.36 13.25 12.03
C VAL A 23 -3.74 13.80 11.67
N SER A 24 -4.18 13.60 10.43
CA SER A 24 -5.49 14.05 9.96
C SER A 24 -6.65 13.13 10.37
N LYS A 25 -6.39 12.13 11.21
CA LYS A 25 -7.39 11.17 11.74
C LYS A 25 -8.07 10.32 10.66
N ALA A 26 -7.49 10.19 9.47
CA ALA A 26 -8.04 9.33 8.40
C ALA A 26 -8.14 7.88 8.88
N VAL A 27 -7.12 7.40 9.58
CA VAL A 27 -7.04 6.02 10.08
C VAL A 27 -7.60 5.83 11.49
N LYS A 28 -8.12 6.91 12.11
CA LYS A 28 -8.66 6.82 13.46
C LYS A 28 -9.84 5.86 13.50
N ASP A 29 -9.82 4.95 14.46
CA ASP A 29 -10.82 3.90 14.71
C ASP A 29 -10.94 2.88 13.54
N LYS A 30 -9.93 2.81 12.67
CA LYS A 30 -9.84 1.91 11.51
C LYS A 30 -8.61 1.02 11.65
N ILE A 31 -8.80 -0.11 12.32
CA ILE A 31 -7.71 -0.99 12.79
C ILE A 31 -6.91 -1.53 11.61
N TRP A 32 -7.58 -2.02 10.57
CA TRP A 32 -6.92 -2.66 9.44
C TRP A 32 -6.15 -1.65 8.59
N THR A 33 -6.78 -0.51 8.29
CA THR A 33 -6.17 0.63 7.61
C THR A 33 -4.95 1.13 8.36
N THR A 34 -5.01 1.16 9.70
CA THR A 34 -3.87 1.53 10.56
C THR A 34 -2.68 0.58 10.34
N ILE A 35 -2.93 -0.74 10.29
CA ILE A 35 -1.90 -1.74 10.00
C ILE A 35 -1.30 -1.51 8.61
N GLY A 36 -2.14 -1.33 7.58
CA GLY A 36 -1.67 -1.07 6.21
C GLY A 36 -0.82 0.20 6.11
N HIS A 37 -1.25 1.29 6.76
CA HIS A 37 -0.47 2.54 6.82
C HIS A 37 0.84 2.39 7.59
N PHE A 38 0.86 1.58 8.65
CA PHE A 38 2.10 1.31 9.38
C PHE A 38 3.11 0.55 8.51
N LEU A 39 2.66 -0.42 7.71
CA LEU A 39 3.53 -1.12 6.76
C LEU A 39 4.14 -0.16 5.72
N PHE A 40 3.32 0.71 5.11
CA PHE A 40 3.83 1.72 4.17
C PHE A 40 4.74 2.76 4.83
N LEU A 41 4.44 3.17 6.07
CA LEU A 41 5.29 4.07 6.84
C LEU A 41 6.66 3.44 7.14
N ALA A 42 6.68 2.17 7.56
CA ALA A 42 7.91 1.43 7.79
C ALA A 42 8.74 1.35 6.49
N THR A 43 8.11 1.02 5.36
CA THR A 43 8.76 0.99 4.05
C THR A 43 9.36 2.36 3.67
N GLY A 44 8.59 3.45 3.78
CA GLY A 44 9.09 4.80 3.46
C GLY A 44 10.18 5.28 4.43
N GLY A 45 10.04 5.03 5.73
CA GLY A 45 11.03 5.41 6.73
C GLY A 45 12.35 4.66 6.58
N LEU A 46 12.28 3.34 6.38
CA LEU A 46 13.46 2.50 6.14
C LEU A 46 14.10 2.78 4.77
N GLY A 47 13.31 3.10 3.76
CA GLY A 47 13.81 3.53 2.45
C GLY A 47 14.60 4.83 2.53
N ALA A 48 14.11 5.82 3.29
CA ALA A 48 14.84 7.05 3.55
C ALA A 48 16.13 6.79 4.35
N ALA A 49 16.08 5.94 5.37
CA ALA A 49 17.25 5.54 6.14
C ALA A 49 18.29 4.81 5.26
N LEU A 50 17.85 3.93 4.35
CA LEU A 50 18.72 3.25 3.41
C LEU A 50 19.39 4.23 2.44
N ALA A 51 18.65 5.21 1.91
CA ALA A 51 19.18 6.21 0.99
C ALA A 51 20.29 7.08 1.64
N ILE A 52 20.19 7.33 2.94
CA ILE A 52 21.18 8.09 3.72
C ILE A 52 22.37 7.21 4.13
N THR A 53 22.10 6.02 4.64
CA THR A 53 23.11 5.16 5.29
C THR A 53 23.81 4.20 4.36
N GLY A 54 23.19 3.80 3.24
CA GLY A 54 23.72 2.84 2.26
C GLY A 54 24.09 1.48 2.87
N ASN A 55 23.68 1.21 4.10
CA ASN A 55 24.11 0.06 4.89
C ASN A 55 23.35 -1.21 4.45
N SER A 56 24.06 -2.33 4.36
CA SER A 56 23.52 -3.64 3.94
C SER A 56 22.46 -4.20 4.90
N ASP A 57 22.61 -3.98 6.21
CA ASP A 57 21.65 -4.42 7.21
C ASP A 57 20.36 -3.61 7.10
N THR A 58 20.47 -2.29 6.94
CA THR A 58 19.31 -1.41 6.64
C THR A 58 18.61 -1.86 5.36
N ARG A 59 19.36 -2.28 4.33
CA ARG A 59 18.80 -2.80 3.08
C ARG A 59 18.00 -4.08 3.30
N ASN A 60 18.51 -5.01 4.11
CA ASN A 60 17.80 -6.25 4.42
C ASN A 60 16.48 -5.97 5.16
N ILE A 61 16.51 -5.13 6.18
CA ILE A 61 15.31 -4.75 6.94
C ILE A 61 14.31 -4.00 6.05
N TYR A 62 14.80 -3.08 5.21
CA TYR A 62 13.99 -2.39 4.21
C TYR A 62 13.30 -3.37 3.26
N ASN A 63 14.00 -4.38 2.74
CA ASN A 63 13.42 -5.37 1.83
C ASN A 63 12.28 -6.16 2.48
N TYR A 64 12.38 -6.49 3.77
CA TYR A 64 11.29 -7.14 4.51
C TYR A 64 10.08 -6.21 4.67
N ALA A 65 10.28 -4.96 5.06
CA ALA A 65 9.21 -3.99 5.19
C ALA A 65 8.53 -3.71 3.84
N PHE A 66 9.34 -3.50 2.79
CA PHE A 66 8.90 -3.32 1.42
C PHE A 66 8.04 -4.49 0.99
N PHE A 67 8.54 -5.73 1.11
CA PHE A 67 7.77 -6.93 0.77
C PHE A 67 6.45 -7.01 1.54
N GLY A 68 6.46 -6.78 2.86
CA GLY A 68 5.24 -6.81 3.67
C GLY A 68 4.20 -5.80 3.20
N SER A 69 4.62 -4.55 2.96
CA SER A 69 3.73 -3.49 2.45
C SER A 69 3.18 -3.80 1.06
N GLN A 70 4.01 -4.33 0.16
CA GLN A 70 3.58 -4.70 -1.19
C GLN A 70 2.78 -6.01 -1.20
N THR A 71 2.78 -6.80 -0.13
CA THR A 71 2.01 -8.05 -0.07
C THR A 71 0.59 -7.81 0.39
N ALA A 72 0.40 -7.02 1.46
CA ALA A 72 -0.90 -6.90 2.12
C ALA A 72 -1.35 -5.47 2.42
N GLY A 73 -0.51 -4.46 2.10
CA GLY A 73 -0.77 -3.08 2.51
C GLY A 73 -2.10 -2.55 2.00
N VAL A 74 -2.40 -2.73 0.71
CA VAL A 74 -3.66 -2.28 0.09
C VAL A 74 -4.85 -3.11 0.59
N ASP A 75 -4.68 -4.41 0.76
CA ASP A 75 -5.73 -5.31 1.25
C ASP A 75 -6.20 -4.92 2.65
N PHE A 76 -5.27 -4.56 3.54
CA PHE A 76 -5.58 -4.03 4.86
C PHE A 76 -6.41 -2.73 4.81
N LEU A 77 -6.09 -1.82 3.88
CA LEU A 77 -6.91 -0.63 3.67
C LEU A 77 -8.31 -1.00 3.17
N MET A 78 -8.39 -1.99 2.28
CA MET A 78 -9.64 -2.39 1.64
C MET A 78 -10.66 -2.91 2.64
N ILE A 79 -10.23 -3.59 3.71
CA ILE A 79 -11.14 -4.12 4.75
C ILE A 79 -11.98 -3.00 5.36
N ASP A 80 -11.36 -1.91 5.82
CA ASP A 80 -12.14 -0.82 6.44
C ASP A 80 -12.93 -0.03 5.38
N ILE A 81 -12.44 0.08 4.14
CA ILE A 81 -13.21 0.69 3.05
C ILE A 81 -14.48 -0.12 2.77
N CYS A 82 -14.38 -1.46 2.71
CA CYS A 82 -15.53 -2.35 2.60
C CYS A 82 -16.52 -2.13 3.74
N ILE A 83 -16.04 -2.08 4.99
CA ILE A 83 -16.89 -1.86 6.18
C ILE A 83 -17.58 -0.49 6.11
N MET A 84 -16.86 0.57 5.73
CA MET A 84 -17.43 1.91 5.54
C MET A 84 -18.47 1.95 4.42
N CYS A 85 -18.32 1.11 3.39
CA CYS A 85 -19.26 0.93 2.29
C CYS A 85 -20.40 -0.06 2.60
N GLY A 86 -20.55 -0.47 3.88
CA GLY A 86 -21.66 -1.29 4.36
C GLY A 86 -21.51 -2.80 4.17
N VAL A 87 -20.30 -3.29 3.88
CA VAL A 87 -20.00 -4.72 3.86
C VAL A 87 -19.83 -5.22 5.31
N ASP A 88 -20.36 -6.41 5.58
CA ASP A 88 -20.17 -7.08 6.86
C ASP A 88 -18.68 -7.26 7.18
N SER A 89 -18.30 -7.07 8.45
CA SER A 89 -16.90 -7.12 8.87
C SER A 89 -16.25 -8.47 8.64
N GLU A 90 -16.97 -9.59 8.80
CA GLU A 90 -16.42 -10.93 8.58
C GLU A 90 -16.17 -11.16 7.09
N MET A 91 -17.09 -10.70 6.24
CA MET A 91 -16.93 -10.76 4.78
C MET A 91 -15.80 -9.86 4.28
N ALA A 92 -15.60 -8.69 4.90
CA ALA A 92 -14.52 -7.78 4.54
C ALA A 92 -13.13 -8.40 4.75
N LEU A 93 -12.97 -9.29 5.75
CA LEU A 93 -11.71 -10.02 6.01
C LEU A 93 -11.30 -10.97 4.89
N LEU A 94 -12.21 -11.33 3.97
CA LEU A 94 -11.87 -12.15 2.82
C LEU A 94 -10.83 -11.48 1.90
N ASN A 95 -10.67 -10.15 1.99
CA ASN A 95 -9.56 -9.45 1.34
C ASN A 95 -8.17 -9.90 1.81
N LEU A 96 -8.06 -10.54 2.98
CA LEU A 96 -6.79 -11.10 3.47
C LEU A 96 -6.50 -12.51 2.93
N VAL A 97 -7.47 -13.19 2.34
CA VAL A 97 -7.25 -14.55 1.80
C VAL A 97 -6.17 -14.54 0.72
N PRO A 98 -6.21 -13.66 -0.29
CA PRO A 98 -5.15 -13.60 -1.29
C PRO A 98 -3.73 -13.36 -0.72
N PRO A 99 -3.45 -12.33 0.11
CA PRO A 99 -2.12 -12.13 0.66
C PRO A 99 -1.68 -13.26 1.62
N LEU A 100 -2.59 -13.89 2.35
CA LEU A 100 -2.27 -15.08 3.16
C LEU A 100 -1.80 -16.25 2.30
N ILE A 101 -2.48 -16.51 1.19
CA ILE A 101 -2.07 -17.55 0.23
C ILE A 101 -0.67 -17.23 -0.31
N ASP A 102 -0.39 -15.97 -0.65
CA ASP A 102 0.92 -15.57 -1.17
C ASP A 102 2.06 -15.83 -0.16
N ILE A 103 1.82 -15.51 1.13
CA ILE A 103 2.77 -15.80 2.21
C ILE A 103 2.99 -17.31 2.36
N VAL A 104 1.94 -18.13 2.32
CA VAL A 104 2.05 -19.59 2.43
C VAL A 104 2.81 -20.15 1.23
N MET A 105 2.47 -19.75 0.00
CA MET A 105 3.13 -20.23 -1.21
C MET A 105 4.62 -19.90 -1.23
N LYS A 106 4.99 -18.67 -0.85
CA LYS A 106 6.39 -18.24 -0.74
C LYS A 106 7.21 -19.09 0.24
N ASN A 107 6.61 -19.53 1.35
CA ASN A 107 7.33 -20.27 2.38
C ASN A 107 7.33 -21.79 2.16
N PHE A 108 6.33 -22.35 1.46
CA PHE A 108 6.10 -23.79 1.42
C PHE A 108 6.21 -24.44 0.03
N VAL A 109 6.10 -23.69 -1.07
CA VAL A 109 5.95 -24.30 -2.41
C VAL A 109 7.12 -23.98 -3.35
N ASP A 110 7.56 -22.73 -3.46
CA ASP A 110 8.67 -22.39 -4.37
C ASP A 110 9.39 -21.10 -3.93
N SER A 111 10.71 -21.16 -3.79
CA SER A 111 11.55 -19.97 -3.56
C SER A 111 11.58 -19.00 -4.75
N ASN A 112 11.10 -19.44 -5.93
CA ASN A 112 11.00 -18.63 -7.15
C ASN A 112 9.62 -17.99 -7.36
N TRP A 113 8.73 -18.06 -6.38
CA TRP A 113 7.39 -17.50 -6.45
C TRP A 113 7.41 -15.96 -6.43
N GLN A 114 7.56 -15.35 -7.61
CA GLN A 114 7.66 -13.89 -7.80
C GLN A 114 6.37 -13.23 -8.33
N LEU A 115 5.27 -13.98 -8.49
CA LEU A 115 4.18 -13.57 -9.39
C LEU A 115 2.76 -13.48 -8.82
N VAL A 116 2.49 -13.89 -7.56
CA VAL A 116 1.11 -13.82 -7.02
C VAL A 116 0.83 -12.62 -6.13
N THR A 117 1.85 -12.03 -5.50
CA THR A 117 1.76 -10.76 -4.77
C THR A 117 1.04 -9.62 -5.54
N PRO A 118 1.13 -9.54 -6.88
CA PRO A 118 0.38 -8.56 -7.67
C PRO A 118 -1.09 -8.93 -7.93
N ALA A 119 -1.42 -10.22 -8.02
CA ALA A 119 -2.76 -10.71 -8.32
C ALA A 119 -3.70 -10.59 -7.11
N THR A 120 -3.14 -10.65 -5.89
CA THR A 120 -3.90 -10.48 -4.64
C THR A 120 -4.56 -9.10 -4.56
N HIS A 121 -3.82 -8.06 -4.95
CA HIS A 121 -4.31 -6.69 -4.95
C HIS A 121 -5.38 -6.42 -6.01
N VAL A 122 -5.42 -7.17 -7.11
CA VAL A 122 -6.40 -6.91 -8.20
C VAL A 122 -7.84 -7.01 -7.68
N VAL A 123 -8.10 -7.91 -6.72
CA VAL A 123 -9.42 -8.00 -6.07
C VAL A 123 -9.71 -6.74 -5.25
N SER A 124 -8.78 -6.35 -4.39
CA SER A 124 -8.92 -5.14 -3.56
C SER A 124 -9.07 -3.87 -4.41
N LEU A 125 -8.30 -3.73 -5.49
CA LEU A 125 -8.40 -2.61 -6.42
C LEU A 125 -9.71 -2.63 -7.22
N GLY A 126 -10.16 -3.82 -7.63
CA GLY A 126 -11.46 -4.00 -8.26
C GLY A 126 -12.60 -3.56 -7.35
N LEU A 127 -12.52 -3.90 -6.05
CA LEU A 127 -13.49 -3.48 -5.05
C LEU A 127 -13.43 -1.97 -4.79
N MET A 128 -12.24 -1.35 -4.71
CA MET A 128 -12.11 0.11 -4.62
C MET A 128 -12.81 0.80 -5.80
N CYS A 129 -12.57 0.34 -7.03
CA CYS A 129 -13.25 0.85 -8.22
C CYS A 129 -14.76 0.63 -8.15
N PHE A 130 -15.21 -0.57 -7.76
CA PHE A 130 -16.63 -0.90 -7.63
C PHE A 130 -17.35 0.05 -6.67
N PHE A 131 -16.81 0.27 -5.46
CA PHE A 131 -17.40 1.21 -4.52
C PHE A 131 -17.30 2.65 -5.00
N GLY A 132 -16.20 3.01 -5.67
CA GLY A 132 -16.05 4.33 -6.30
C GLY A 132 -17.16 4.63 -7.31
N PHE A 133 -17.55 3.66 -8.14
CA PHE A 133 -18.67 3.81 -9.08
C PHE A 133 -20.04 3.72 -8.40
N ARG A 134 -20.23 2.75 -7.50
CA ARG A 134 -21.53 2.49 -6.84
C ARG A 134 -21.97 3.66 -5.97
N ASP A 135 -21.04 4.23 -5.21
CA ASP A 135 -21.32 5.25 -4.20
C ASP A 135 -20.94 6.67 -4.68
N GLU A 136 -20.60 6.81 -5.96
CA GLU A 136 -20.11 8.04 -6.60
C GLU A 136 -18.88 8.66 -5.90
N LYS A 137 -18.01 7.82 -5.33
CA LYS A 137 -16.78 8.22 -4.62
C LYS A 137 -15.56 8.09 -5.51
N TYR A 138 -15.45 9.02 -6.47
CA TYR A 138 -14.39 9.00 -7.50
C TYR A 138 -12.97 9.03 -6.92
N VAL A 139 -12.81 9.57 -5.71
CA VAL A 139 -11.56 9.50 -4.93
C VAL A 139 -11.03 8.06 -4.80
N LEU A 140 -11.90 7.05 -4.67
CA LEU A 140 -11.49 5.65 -4.57
C LEU A 140 -10.96 5.10 -5.90
N ILE A 141 -11.48 5.60 -7.02
CA ILE A 141 -10.98 5.22 -8.35
C ILE A 141 -9.56 5.74 -8.54
N VAL A 142 -9.30 7.00 -8.14
CA VAL A 142 -7.94 7.57 -8.20
C VAL A 142 -6.99 6.82 -7.27
N ALA A 143 -7.44 6.46 -6.07
CA ALA A 143 -6.67 5.62 -5.15
C ALA A 143 -6.31 4.27 -5.80
N ALA A 144 -7.28 3.59 -6.40
CA ALA A 144 -7.09 2.31 -7.06
C ALA A 144 -6.11 2.40 -8.24
N VAL A 145 -6.19 3.45 -9.06
CA VAL A 145 -5.23 3.68 -10.16
C VAL A 145 -3.82 3.91 -9.62
N GLY A 146 -3.66 4.66 -8.53
CA GLY A 146 -2.35 4.86 -7.89
C GLY A 146 -1.71 3.53 -7.48
N PHE A 147 -2.44 2.69 -6.76
CA PHE A 147 -1.94 1.36 -6.38
C PHE A 147 -1.74 0.42 -7.57
N LEU A 148 -2.59 0.48 -8.59
CA LEU A 148 -2.43 -0.31 -9.81
C LEU A 148 -1.11 0.03 -10.54
N LEU A 149 -0.74 1.32 -10.59
CA LEU A 149 0.51 1.76 -11.19
C LEU A 149 1.74 1.30 -10.38
N ALA A 150 1.65 1.28 -9.04
CA ALA A 150 2.69 0.69 -8.19
C ALA A 150 2.91 -0.79 -8.54
N ILE A 151 1.82 -1.56 -8.66
CA ILE A 151 1.88 -2.99 -8.99
C ILE A 151 2.37 -3.22 -10.42
N ALA A 152 1.86 -2.45 -11.40
CA ALA A 152 2.28 -2.56 -12.79
C ALA A 152 3.76 -2.23 -12.98
N HIS A 153 4.30 -1.30 -12.19
CA HIS A 153 5.73 -0.99 -12.20
C HIS A 153 6.56 -2.15 -11.62
N LEU A 154 6.14 -2.74 -10.50
CA LEU A 154 6.77 -3.94 -9.94
C LEU A 154 6.82 -5.10 -10.95
N TRP A 155 5.77 -5.27 -11.75
CA TRP A 155 5.71 -6.29 -12.80
C TRP A 155 6.73 -6.11 -13.93
N LYS A 156 7.17 -4.87 -14.20
CA LYS A 156 8.16 -4.62 -15.25
C LYS A 156 9.57 -5.07 -14.87
N LYS A 157 9.80 -5.58 -13.65
CA LYS A 157 11.13 -5.96 -13.13
C LYS A 157 12.17 -4.85 -13.34
N ASN A 158 11.74 -3.60 -13.23
CA ASN A 158 12.68 -2.48 -13.20
C ASN A 158 13.35 -2.44 -11.82
N ASP A 159 14.67 -2.29 -11.80
CA ASP A 159 15.46 -2.15 -10.56
C ASP A 159 15.10 -0.87 -9.77
N ASP A 160 14.36 0.05 -10.40
CA ASP A 160 13.91 1.28 -9.78
C ASP A 160 12.67 1.06 -8.91
N ILE A 161 12.90 0.63 -7.67
CA ILE A 161 11.87 0.45 -6.64
C ILE A 161 11.28 1.81 -6.21
N SER A 162 12.01 2.91 -6.41
CA SER A 162 11.70 4.20 -5.82
C SER A 162 10.36 4.78 -6.32
N ILE A 163 10.06 4.65 -7.61
CA ILE A 163 8.79 5.13 -8.19
C ILE A 163 7.56 4.37 -7.66
N THR A 164 7.73 3.13 -7.18
CA THR A 164 6.67 2.37 -6.50
C THR A 164 6.21 3.09 -5.24
N HIS A 165 7.11 3.79 -4.52
CA HIS A 165 6.75 4.60 -3.37
C HIS A 165 5.88 5.78 -3.76
N VAL A 166 6.13 6.42 -4.91
CA VAL A 166 5.33 7.53 -5.42
C VAL A 166 3.89 7.07 -5.69
N PHE A 167 3.75 5.97 -6.43
CA PHE A 167 2.43 5.43 -6.76
C PHE A 167 1.64 4.96 -5.53
N ASN A 168 2.31 4.30 -4.58
CA ASN A 168 1.70 3.96 -3.29
C ASN A 168 1.31 5.22 -2.50
N ALA A 169 2.13 6.26 -2.49
CA ALA A 169 1.82 7.52 -1.83
C ALA A 169 0.59 8.18 -2.46
N VAL A 170 0.47 8.20 -3.78
CA VAL A 170 -0.72 8.67 -4.50
C VAL A 170 -1.95 7.88 -4.06
N GLY A 171 -1.88 6.54 -4.09
CA GLY A 171 -2.97 5.67 -3.64
C GLY A 171 -3.42 6.00 -2.21
N LEU A 172 -2.46 6.15 -1.29
CA LEU A 172 -2.71 6.47 0.11
C LEU A 172 -3.26 7.88 0.34
N ILE A 173 -2.87 8.88 -0.46
CA ILE A 173 -3.43 10.23 -0.36
C ILE A 173 -4.93 10.20 -0.61
N PHE A 174 -5.33 9.57 -1.72
CA PHE A 174 -6.74 9.53 -2.12
C PHE A 174 -7.54 8.58 -1.23
N ALA A 175 -7.01 7.40 -0.87
CA ALA A 175 -7.64 6.55 0.14
C ALA A 175 -7.82 7.32 1.47
N GLY A 176 -6.82 8.09 1.90
CA GLY A 176 -6.89 8.93 3.10
C GLY A 176 -7.94 10.05 3.04
N LEU A 177 -8.21 10.61 1.87
CA LEU A 177 -9.34 11.53 1.65
C LEU A 177 -10.68 10.80 1.86
N PHE A 178 -10.88 9.65 1.21
CA PHE A 178 -12.09 8.85 1.39
C PHE A 178 -12.32 8.44 2.84
N LEU A 179 -11.28 7.97 3.54
CA LEU A 179 -11.36 7.51 4.93
C LEU A 179 -11.74 8.63 5.93
N ARG A 180 -11.63 9.90 5.51
CA ARG A 180 -12.11 11.08 6.25
C ARG A 180 -13.51 11.53 5.83
N GLY A 181 -14.17 10.77 4.96
CA GLY A 181 -15.47 11.12 4.38
C GLY A 181 -15.40 12.18 3.29
N LYS A 182 -14.21 12.47 2.74
CA LYS A 182 -14.04 13.43 1.64
C LYS A 182 -14.03 12.76 0.27
N ASP A 183 -14.33 13.52 -0.76
CA ASP A 183 -14.20 13.14 -2.17
C ASP A 183 -13.44 14.21 -2.98
N LEU A 184 -13.27 14.02 -4.29
CA LEU A 184 -12.53 14.92 -5.18
C LEU A 184 -13.11 16.34 -5.27
N ARG A 185 -14.35 16.54 -4.83
CA ARG A 185 -15.05 17.83 -4.89
C ARG A 185 -14.90 18.67 -3.60
N ASP A 186 -14.31 18.10 -2.54
CA ASP A 186 -14.15 18.70 -1.21
C ASP A 186 -12.75 19.28 -0.97
#